data_AF-A0A3P1Z6I7-F1
#
_entry.id   AF-A0A3P1Z6I7-F1
#
_cell.length_a   1.000
_cell.length_b   1.000
_cell.length_c   1.000
_cell.angle_alpha   90.00
_cell.angle_beta   90.00
_cell.angle_gamma   90.00
#
_symmetry.space_group_name_H-M   'P 1'
#
loop_
_entity.id
_entity.type
_entity.pdbx_description
1 polymer ?
#
loop_
_entity_poly.entity_id
_entity_poly.type
_entity_poly.pdbx_seq_one_letter_code
_entity_poly.pdbx_strand_id
1 'polypeptide(L)'
;MLLKELVRDSFVPDGNPQRHRQYGFQINEINKDLVRCEQRIDMILQRCNIRLSNYVSRTKNKSYRKVVDALVAGERSTEVLVKLLHGRTANRHEKSVLHDALEGFISENDRDLLRQYTQSFDMLQI
;
A
#
# COMPACT_ATOMS: atom_id res chain seq x y z
N MET A 1 37.19 27.17 26.51
CA MET A 1 37.08 28.19 25.45
C MET A 1 36.15 27.66 24.37
N LEU A 2 34.85 28.00 24.44
CA LEU A 2 33.91 27.71 23.36
C LEU A 2 34.04 28.81 22.31
N LEU A 3 34.29 28.41 21.06
CA LEU A 3 34.30 29.29 19.89
C LEU A 3 32.90 29.89 19.68
N LYS A 4 32.67 31.09 20.21
CA LYS A 4 31.37 31.77 20.23
C LYS A 4 31.31 32.94 19.24
N GLU A 5 32.03 32.84 18.11
CA GLU A 5 32.17 33.92 17.12
C GLU A 5 32.15 33.44 15.65
N LEU A 6 31.39 32.39 15.31
CA LEU A 6 31.24 31.97 13.90
C LEU A 6 29.85 32.20 13.31
N VAL A 7 28.89 32.71 14.09
CA VAL A 7 27.54 32.99 13.60
C VAL A 7 27.18 34.40 14.03
N ARG A 8 26.89 35.27 13.06
CA ARG A 8 26.29 36.57 13.33
C ARG A 8 24.96 36.34 14.04
N ASP A 9 24.72 37.06 15.12
CA ASP A 9 23.45 37.02 15.90
C ASP A 9 22.21 37.37 15.02
N SER A 10 22.45 37.94 13.84
CA SER A 10 21.47 38.26 12.80
C SER A 10 21.37 37.23 11.66
N PHE A 11 21.94 36.03 11.81
CA PHE A 11 21.81 34.98 10.80
C PHE A 11 20.39 34.40 10.80
N VAL A 12 19.50 35.05 10.04
CA VAL A 12 18.22 34.49 9.62
C VAL A 12 18.52 33.59 8.42
N PRO A 13 18.33 32.27 8.50
CA PRO A 13 18.61 31.42 7.36
C PRO A 13 17.64 31.79 6.24
N ASP A 14 18.16 32.24 5.10
CA ASP A 14 17.40 32.44 3.86
C ASP A 14 16.52 31.22 3.62
N GLY A 15 15.26 31.43 3.20
CA GLY A 15 14.09 30.53 3.28
C GLY A 15 14.20 29.09 2.72
N ASN A 16 15.40 28.65 2.36
CA ASN A 16 15.78 27.29 2.00
C ASN A 16 15.40 26.21 3.06
N PRO A 17 15.66 26.35 4.38
CA PRO A 17 15.27 25.31 5.34
C PRO A 17 13.76 25.25 5.56
N GLN A 18 13.04 26.36 5.39
CA GLN A 18 11.59 26.40 5.53
C GLN A 18 10.90 25.72 4.33
N ARG A 19 11.41 25.94 3.11
CA ARG A 19 11.01 25.21 1.91
C ARG A 19 11.25 23.71 2.06
N HIS A 20 12.43 23.29 2.53
CA HIS A 20 12.71 21.87 2.78
C HIS A 20 11.75 21.24 3.81
N ARG A 21 11.39 21.96 4.88
CA ARG A 21 10.38 21.48 5.85
C ARG A 21 9.01 21.32 5.20
N GLN A 22 8.58 22.29 4.40
CA GLN A 22 7.30 22.22 3.67
C GLN A 22 7.25 20.97 2.77
N TYR A 23 8.32 20.70 2.01
CA TYR A 23 8.42 19.47 1.22
C TYR A 23 8.41 18.20 2.09
N GLY A 24 9.14 18.21 3.22
CA GLY A 24 9.14 17.08 4.16
C GLY A 24 7.76 16.79 4.76
N PHE A 25 6.99 17.83 5.12
CA PHE A 25 5.61 17.69 5.56
C PHE A 25 4.72 17.12 4.46
N GLN A 26 4.81 17.66 3.24
CA GLN A 26 4.03 17.19 2.11
C GLN A 26 4.32 15.70 1.80
N ILE A 27 5.60 15.30 1.79
CA ILE A 27 6.01 13.89 1.61
C ILE A 27 5.43 13.02 2.72
N ASN A 28 5.44 13.48 3.98
CA ASN A 28 4.89 12.72 5.09
C ASN A 28 3.36 12.56 4.98
N GLU A 29 2.64 13.61 4.59
CA GLU A 29 1.19 13.52 4.37
C GLU A 29 0.84 12.56 3.22
N ILE A 30 1.55 12.65 2.08
CA ILE A 30 1.37 11.71 0.96
C ILE A 30 1.63 10.27 1.40
N ASN A 31 2.67 10.03 2.20
CA ASN A 31 2.95 8.70 2.74
C ASN A 31 1.85 8.19 3.67
N LYS A 32 1.27 9.06 4.52
CA LYS A 32 0.13 8.69 5.37
C LYS A 32 -1.08 8.33 4.54
N ASP A 33 -1.36 9.09 3.48
CA ASP A 33 -2.50 8.82 2.60
C ASP A 33 -2.31 7.54 1.78
N LEU A 34 -1.09 7.22 1.35
CA LEU A 34 -0.74 5.92 0.76
C LEU A 34 -1.04 4.78 1.72
N VAL A 35 -0.59 4.87 2.98
CA VAL A 35 -0.85 3.83 4.00
C VAL A 35 -2.35 3.69 4.29
N ARG A 36 -3.09 4.79 4.33
CA ARG A 36 -4.56 4.77 4.48
C ARG A 36 -5.24 4.06 3.32
N CYS A 37 -4.81 4.31 2.08
CA CYS A 37 -5.33 3.63 0.91
C CYS A 37 -5.05 2.12 0.95
N GLU A 38 -3.83 1.71 1.35
CA GLU A 38 -3.48 0.30 1.53
C GLU A 38 -4.37 -0.38 2.58
N GLN A 39 -4.58 0.27 3.73
CA GLN A 39 -5.46 -0.24 4.78
C GLN A 39 -6.91 -0.37 4.32
N ARG A 40 -7.39 0.59 3.51
CA ARG A 40 -8.75 0.55 2.94
C ARG A 40 -8.92 -0.62 1.99
N ILE A 41 -7.95 -0.87 1.12
CA ILE A 41 -7.94 -2.03 0.22
C ILE A 41 -7.96 -3.32 1.06
N ASP A 42 -7.10 -3.43 2.08
CA ASP A 42 -7.05 -4.63 2.93
C ASP A 42 -8.37 -4.88 3.69
N MET A 43 -9.00 -3.82 4.22
CA MET A 43 -10.30 -3.93 4.89
C MET A 43 -11.39 -4.44 3.94
N ILE A 44 -11.40 -4.00 2.68
CA ILE A 44 -12.38 -4.50 1.70
C ILE A 44 -12.12 -5.97 1.40
N LEU A 45 -10.85 -6.35 1.20
CA LEU A 45 -10.49 -7.76 0.97
C LEU A 45 -10.92 -8.63 2.16
N GLN A 46 -10.63 -8.22 3.39
CA GLN A 46 -11.04 -8.94 4.59
C GLN A 46 -12.55 -9.06 4.72
N ARG A 47 -13.30 -8.01 4.37
CA ARG A 47 -14.77 -8.02 4.34
C ARG A 47 -15.31 -9.02 3.30
N CYS A 48 -14.62 -9.19 2.19
CA CYS A 48 -14.91 -10.20 1.17
C CYS A 48 -14.42 -11.61 1.54
N ASN A 49 -13.98 -11.84 2.79
CA ASN A 49 -13.37 -13.08 3.28
C ASN A 49 -11.98 -13.41 2.70
N ILE A 50 -11.34 -12.45 2.03
CA ILE A 50 -10.00 -12.62 1.46
C ILE A 50 -8.96 -12.11 2.45
N ARG A 51 -8.13 -13.00 2.99
CA ARG A 51 -7.15 -12.68 4.05
C ARG A 51 -5.71 -12.68 3.56
N LEU A 52 -5.41 -11.85 2.55
CA LEU A 52 -4.07 -11.75 1.96
C LEU A 52 -3.00 -11.17 2.89
N SER A 53 -3.36 -10.28 3.82
CA SER A 53 -2.43 -9.62 4.74
C SER A 53 -1.69 -10.59 5.68
N ASN A 54 -2.27 -11.76 5.98
CA ASN A 54 -1.63 -12.77 6.82
C ASN A 54 -0.50 -13.53 6.12
N TYR A 55 -0.56 -13.62 4.78
CA TYR A 55 0.35 -14.45 3.99
C TYR A 55 1.41 -13.64 3.24
N VAL A 56 1.14 -12.36 3.00
CA VAL A 56 2.10 -11.48 2.34
C VAL A 56 2.76 -10.58 3.38
N SER A 57 4.06 -10.79 3.60
CA SER A 57 4.86 -10.01 4.56
C SER A 57 5.02 -8.51 4.23
N ARG A 58 4.62 -8.08 3.02
CA ARG A 58 4.60 -6.67 2.60
C ARG A 58 3.42 -6.38 1.67
N THR A 59 2.49 -5.54 2.08
CA THR A 59 1.35 -5.06 1.26
C THR A 59 1.80 -4.31 0.01
N LYS A 60 2.98 -3.68 0.03
CA LYS A 60 3.63 -3.01 -1.12
C LYS A 60 4.21 -3.97 -2.17
N ASN A 61 4.11 -5.28 -1.99
CA ASN A 61 4.76 -6.23 -2.89
C ASN A 61 3.99 -6.30 -4.23
N LYS A 62 4.70 -6.32 -5.36
CA LYS A 62 4.10 -6.33 -6.72
C LYS A 62 3.05 -7.44 -6.89
N SER A 63 3.18 -8.53 -6.16
CA SER A 63 2.25 -9.65 -6.17
C SER A 63 0.91 -9.32 -5.52
N TYR A 64 0.89 -8.56 -4.42
CA TYR A 64 -0.36 -8.10 -3.80
C TYR A 64 -1.13 -7.22 -4.80
N ARG A 65 -0.41 -6.33 -5.48
CA ARG A 65 -1.01 -5.46 -6.49
C ARG A 65 -1.60 -6.25 -7.66
N LYS A 66 -0.87 -7.24 -8.19
CA LYS A 66 -1.38 -8.12 -9.25
C LYS A 66 -2.66 -8.86 -8.86
N VAL A 67 -2.74 -9.30 -7.60
CA VAL A 67 -3.95 -9.96 -7.09
C VAL A 67 -5.10 -8.95 -7.02
N VAL A 68 -4.89 -7.77 -6.45
CA VAL A 68 -5.92 -6.71 -6.41
C VAL A 68 -6.37 -6.32 -7.82
N ASP A 69 -5.45 -6.13 -8.77
CA ASP A 69 -5.77 -5.80 -10.16
C ASP A 69 -6.58 -6.92 -10.83
N ALA A 70 -6.28 -8.19 -10.57
CA ALA A 70 -7.08 -9.32 -11.06
C ALA A 70 -8.50 -9.33 -10.46
N LEU A 71 -8.64 -9.04 -9.17
CA LEU A 71 -9.95 -8.91 -8.51
C LEU A 71 -10.75 -7.73 -9.10
N VAL A 72 -10.10 -6.61 -9.37
CA VAL A 72 -10.70 -5.45 -10.06
C VAL A 72 -11.08 -5.80 -11.52
N ALA A 73 -10.31 -6.64 -12.20
CA ALA A 73 -10.64 -7.19 -13.51
C ALA A 73 -11.81 -8.19 -13.48
N GLY A 74 -12.23 -8.62 -12.28
CA GLY A 74 -13.38 -9.51 -12.07
C GLY A 74 -13.00 -10.98 -12.05
N GLU A 75 -11.71 -11.29 -11.92
CA GLU A 75 -11.22 -12.64 -11.75
C GLU A 75 -11.69 -13.18 -10.39
N ARG A 76 -12.41 -14.30 -10.41
CA ARG A 76 -12.96 -14.96 -9.22
C ARG A 76 -12.32 -16.32 -8.95
N SER A 77 -11.54 -16.83 -9.90
CA SER A 77 -10.91 -18.14 -9.74
C SER A 77 -9.76 -18.07 -8.75
N THR A 78 -9.95 -18.66 -7.57
CA THR A 78 -8.93 -18.86 -6.53
C THR A 78 -7.64 -19.43 -7.10
N GLU A 79 -7.71 -20.38 -8.03
CA GLU A 79 -6.52 -20.95 -8.69
C GLU A 79 -5.68 -19.92 -9.47
N VAL A 80 -6.35 -18.98 -10.15
CA VAL A 80 -5.67 -17.92 -10.91
C VAL A 80 -5.01 -16.94 -9.94
N LEU A 81 -5.71 -16.60 -8.85
CA LEU A 81 -5.18 -15.72 -7.80
C LEU A 81 -3.96 -16.35 -7.10
N VAL A 82 -3.98 -17.65 -6.81
CA VAL A 82 -2.83 -18.37 -6.24
C VAL A 82 -1.64 -18.38 -7.20
N LYS A 83 -1.86 -18.51 -8.51
CA LYS A 83 -0.78 -18.45 -9.52
C LYS A 83 -0.17 -17.06 -9.65
N LEU A 84 -0.92 -16.01 -9.36
CA LEU A 84 -0.43 -14.62 -9.36
C LEU A 84 0.42 -14.29 -8.13
N LEU A 85 0.31 -15.06 -7.05
CA LEU A 85 1.18 -14.94 -5.89
C LEU A 85 2.63 -15.28 -6.26
N HIS A 86 3.58 -14.56 -5.66
CA HIS A 86 4.99 -14.81 -5.93
C HIS A 86 5.37 -16.24 -5.49
N GLY A 87 6.17 -16.94 -6.30
CA GLY A 87 6.64 -18.30 -5.98
C GLY A 87 7.28 -18.43 -4.59
N ARG A 88 7.92 -17.38 -4.06
CA ARG A 88 8.45 -17.41 -2.67
C ARG A 88 7.37 -17.42 -1.59
N THR A 89 6.23 -16.75 -1.82
CA THR A 89 5.09 -16.75 -0.90
C THR A 89 4.31 -18.05 -1.03
N ALA A 90 4.11 -18.51 -2.26
CA ALA A 90 3.46 -19.79 -2.56
C ALA A 90 4.25 -21.01 -2.06
N ASN A 91 5.58 -20.93 -2.00
CA ASN A 91 6.43 -21.99 -1.44
C ASN A 91 6.53 -21.94 0.10
N ARG A 92 6.16 -20.83 0.74
CA ARG A 92 6.22 -20.68 2.20
C ARG A 92 4.95 -21.18 2.89
N HIS A 93 3.82 -21.14 2.19
CA HIS A 93 2.51 -21.51 2.73
C HIS A 93 1.92 -22.66 1.92
N GLU A 94 1.24 -23.59 2.59
CA GLU A 94 0.56 -24.69 1.92
C GLU A 94 -0.51 -24.17 0.94
N LYS A 95 -0.62 -24.80 -0.22
CA LYS A 95 -1.56 -24.39 -1.29
C LYS A 95 -3.03 -24.44 -0.83
N SER A 96 -3.37 -25.35 0.08
CA SER A 96 -4.69 -25.46 0.71
C SER A 96 -5.03 -24.20 1.50
N VAL A 97 -4.11 -23.76 2.36
CA VAL A 97 -4.29 -22.56 3.19
C VAL A 97 -4.40 -21.30 2.33
N LEU A 98 -3.66 -21.23 1.22
CA LEU A 98 -3.78 -20.12 0.26
C LEU A 98 -5.11 -20.15 -0.49
N HIS A 99 -5.63 -21.33 -0.80
CA HIS A 99 -6.94 -21.49 -1.42
C HIS A 99 -8.03 -20.98 -0.48
N ASP A 100 -8.05 -21.46 0.77
CA ASP A 100 -9.02 -21.06 1.79
C ASP A 100 -8.95 -19.56 2.10
N ALA A 101 -7.75 -18.98 2.08
CA ALA A 101 -7.55 -17.55 2.32
C ALA A 101 -7.99 -16.64 1.16
N LEU A 102 -8.08 -17.19 -0.05
CA LEU A 102 -8.53 -16.50 -1.26
C LEU A 102 -9.97 -16.85 -1.62
N GLU A 103 -10.56 -17.84 -0.96
CA GLU A 103 -11.94 -18.25 -1.12
C GLU A 103 -12.85 -17.21 -0.45
N GLY A 104 -13.35 -16.30 -1.27
CA GLY A 104 -14.13 -15.16 -0.82
C GLY A 104 -15.16 -14.73 -1.84
N PHE A 105 -16.17 -13.99 -1.38
CA PHE A 105 -17.21 -13.45 -2.23
C PHE A 105 -17.00 -11.94 -2.39
N ILE A 106 -16.78 -11.51 -3.62
CA ILE A 106 -16.68 -10.09 -3.99
C ILE A 106 -17.97 -9.69 -4.71
N SER A 107 -18.71 -8.79 -4.08
CA SER A 107 -19.87 -8.13 -4.69
C SER A 107 -19.42 -7.06 -5.69
N GLU A 108 -20.30 -6.66 -6.61
CA GLU A 108 -20.03 -5.59 -7.57
C GLU A 108 -19.70 -4.27 -6.87
N ASN A 109 -20.40 -3.95 -5.77
CA ASN A 109 -20.12 -2.76 -4.97
C ASN A 109 -18.70 -2.76 -4.38
N ASP A 110 -18.24 -3.91 -3.89
CA ASP A 110 -16.89 -4.04 -3.31
C ASP A 110 -15.82 -3.92 -4.41
N ARG A 111 -16.11 -4.42 -5.61
CA ARG A 111 -15.25 -4.28 -6.79
C ARG A 111 -15.12 -2.82 -7.22
N ASP A 112 -16.22 -2.07 -7.23
CA ASP A 112 -16.20 -0.63 -7.54
C ASP A 112 -15.41 0.17 -6.49
N LEU A 113 -15.59 -0.15 -5.21
CA LEU A 113 -14.80 0.45 -4.13
C LEU A 113 -13.31 0.11 -4.27
N LEU A 114 -12.97 -1.16 -4.52
CA LEU A 114 -11.58 -1.58 -4.77
C LEU A 114 -10.98 -0.79 -5.94
N ARG A 115 -11.72 -0.63 -7.05
CA ARG A 115 -11.27 0.15 -8.21
C ARG A 115 -10.95 1.59 -7.83
N GLN A 116 -11.84 2.26 -7.09
CA GLN A 116 -11.65 3.65 -6.65
C GLN A 116 -10.42 3.81 -5.73
N TYR A 117 -10.23 2.91 -4.76
CA TYR A 117 -9.07 2.97 -3.87
C TYR A 117 -7.77 2.63 -4.60
N THR A 118 -7.81 1.70 -5.55
CA THR A 118 -6.68 1.32 -6.41
C THR A 118 -6.23 2.51 -7.25
N GLN A 119 -7.16 3.21 -7.89
CA GLN A 119 -6.88 4.44 -8.65
C GLN A 119 -6.36 5.57 -7.76
N SER A 120 -6.94 5.74 -6.57
CA SER A 120 -6.48 6.75 -5.61
C SER A 120 -5.04 6.49 -5.15
N PHE A 121 -4.70 5.21 -4.92
CA PHE A 121 -3.34 4.82 -4.58
C PHE A 121 -2.36 5.13 -5.72
N ASP A 122 -2.73 4.87 -6.97
CA ASP A 122 -1.87 5.17 -8.13
C ASP A 122 -1.63 6.67 -8.30
N MET A 123 -2.67 7.48 -8.08
CA MET A 123 -2.57 8.94 -8.09
C MET A 123 -1.68 9.50 -6.97
N LEU A 124 -1.47 8.75 -5.88
CA LEU A 124 -0.61 9.15 -4.76
C LEU A 124 0.83 8.64 -4.92
N GLN A 125 1.09 7.69 -5.83
CA GLN A 125 2.41 7.12 -6.09
C GLN A 125 3.27 7.91 -7.10
N ILE A 126 2.90 9.17 -7.42
CA ILE A 126 3.59 10.05 -8.39
C ILE A 126 5.11 10.08 -8.17
#